data_AF-A0A952S0A3-F1
#
_entry.id   AF-A0A952S0A3-F1
#
_cell.length_a   1.000
_cell.length_b   1.000
_cell.length_c   1.000
_cell.angle_alpha   90.00
_cell.angle_beta   90.00
_cell.angle_gamma   90.00
#
_symmetry.space_group_name_H-M   'P 1'
#
loop_
_entity.id
_entity.type
_entity.pdbx_description
1 polymer ?
#
loop_
_entity_poly.entity_id
_entity_poly.type
_entity_poly.pdbx_seq_one_letter_code
_entity_poly.pdbx_strand_id
1 'polypeptide(L)'
;MANLKEKLEKVKNEHLETVVNERIEESNTRRAEKALVLIGGLRAVNRVADNLNAQVISALAEFQQQELYKHFGFDRFADFLDQSEYSPMSKSAFYRQKELYESEGGQIYDTFNSARIPISTRRLLVEGSTKIELDGNELIIGGERVEASNPTAIKDLVLSIAEDLKAERSASAKQQKKIEDLKARVDKGTAENDELRRNIDAMNDQSPYERAFSRTVSALIRTTAEADSLSKTEKRSRAADDLRILAGQWFRLRDALGVNVEFAPEAAGDDFLDRAIAEIADGDWGEDE
;
A
#
# COMPACT_ATOMS: atom_id res chain seq x y z
N MET A 1 -11.58 90.83 -46.26
CA MET A 1 -12.24 90.44 -44.99
C MET A 1 -12.88 89.04 -45.02
N ALA A 2 -13.44 88.55 -46.14
CA ALA A 2 -14.06 87.22 -46.22
C ALA A 2 -13.10 86.05 -45.92
N ASN A 3 -11.88 86.09 -46.48
CA ASN A 3 -10.86 85.03 -46.34
C ASN A 3 -10.32 84.86 -44.89
N LEU A 4 -10.43 85.89 -44.04
CA LEU A 4 -9.99 85.82 -42.64
C LEU A 4 -11.04 85.13 -41.75
N LYS A 5 -12.33 85.35 -42.03
CA LYS A 5 -13.44 84.68 -41.33
C LYS A 5 -13.45 83.17 -41.62
N GLU A 6 -13.20 82.79 -42.86
CA GLU A 6 -13.20 81.39 -43.29
C GLU A 6 -12.04 80.60 -42.67
N LYS A 7 -10.84 81.20 -42.60
CA LYS A 7 -9.71 80.63 -41.86
C LYS A 7 -9.97 80.54 -40.35
N LEU A 8 -10.63 81.55 -39.77
CA LEU A 8 -10.96 81.55 -38.34
C LEU A 8 -11.99 80.45 -37.99
N GLU A 9 -13.00 80.25 -38.84
CA GLU A 9 -13.95 79.14 -38.67
C GLU A 9 -13.28 77.78 -38.81
N LYS A 10 -12.37 77.63 -39.78
CA LYS A 10 -11.66 76.36 -39.98
C LYS A 10 -10.82 75.98 -38.76
N VAL A 11 -10.04 76.93 -38.22
CA VAL A 11 -9.25 76.73 -36.99
C VAL A 11 -10.15 76.45 -35.79
N LYS A 12 -11.30 77.11 -35.69
CA LYS A 12 -12.27 76.87 -34.61
C LYS A 12 -12.87 75.46 -34.70
N ASN A 13 -13.19 74.98 -35.90
CA ASN A 13 -13.74 73.64 -36.11
C ASN A 13 -12.69 72.56 -35.86
N GLU A 14 -11.45 72.74 -36.35
CA GLU A 14 -10.34 71.82 -36.08
C GLU A 14 -10.03 71.75 -34.56
N HIS A 15 -10.05 72.89 -33.86
CA HIS A 15 -9.86 72.91 -32.41
C HIS A 15 -11.01 72.25 -31.66
N LEU A 16 -12.26 72.46 -32.10
CA LEU A 16 -13.43 71.79 -31.52
C LEU A 16 -13.39 70.28 -31.73
N GLU A 17 -13.01 69.79 -32.92
CA GLU A 17 -12.84 68.35 -33.17
C GLU A 17 -11.75 67.77 -32.28
N THR A 18 -10.63 68.46 -32.11
CA THR A 18 -9.53 68.01 -31.25
C THR A 18 -9.99 67.90 -29.78
N VAL A 19 -10.66 68.93 -29.25
CA VAL A 19 -11.18 68.95 -27.88
C VAL A 19 -12.27 67.90 -27.66
N VAL A 20 -13.12 67.66 -28.66
CA VAL A 20 -14.15 66.61 -28.60
C VAL A 20 -13.51 65.22 -28.58
N ASN A 21 -12.50 64.97 -29.43
CA ASN A 21 -11.80 63.70 -29.48
C ASN A 21 -11.03 63.42 -28.17
N GLU A 22 -10.31 64.41 -27.63
CA GLU A 22 -9.64 64.30 -26.32
C GLU A 22 -10.64 63.97 -25.20
N ARG A 23 -11.83 64.62 -25.19
CA ARG A 23 -12.88 64.29 -24.21
C ARG A 23 -13.47 62.90 -24.38
N ILE A 24 -13.60 62.40 -25.63
CA ILE A 24 -14.07 61.05 -25.90
C ILE A 24 -13.05 60.03 -25.41
N GLU A 25 -11.76 60.24 -25.67
CA GLU A 25 -10.68 59.38 -25.15
C GLU A 25 -10.60 59.39 -23.63
N GLU A 26 -10.68 60.56 -23.00
CA GLU A 26 -10.68 60.69 -21.54
C GLU A 26 -11.90 60.01 -20.91
N SER A 27 -13.08 60.15 -21.53
CA SER A 27 -14.31 59.43 -21.13
C SER A 27 -14.17 57.92 -21.30
N ASN A 28 -13.60 57.44 -22.39
CA ASN A 28 -13.39 56.02 -22.64
C ASN A 28 -12.39 55.42 -21.63
N THR A 29 -11.33 56.16 -21.31
CA THR A 29 -10.33 55.76 -20.30
C THR A 29 -10.97 55.65 -18.92
N ARG A 30 -11.74 56.65 -18.48
CA ARG A 30 -12.48 56.58 -17.20
C ARG A 30 -13.50 55.44 -17.16
N ARG A 31 -14.16 55.14 -18.28
CA ARG A 31 -15.07 53.98 -18.38
C ARG A 31 -14.31 52.66 -18.25
N ALA A 32 -13.13 52.55 -18.87
CA ALA A 32 -12.28 51.37 -18.77
C ALA A 32 -11.76 51.17 -17.34
N GLU A 33 -11.30 52.24 -16.67
CA GLU A 33 -10.88 52.20 -15.26
C GLU A 33 -12.03 51.76 -14.34
N LYS A 34 -13.23 52.34 -14.52
CA LYS A 34 -14.42 51.96 -13.76
C LYS A 34 -14.81 50.50 -14.01
N ALA A 35 -14.70 50.02 -15.25
CA ALA A 35 -14.94 48.62 -15.59
C ALA A 35 -13.91 47.68 -14.92
N LEU A 36 -12.63 48.06 -14.90
CA LEU A 36 -11.58 47.29 -14.22
C LEU A 36 -11.80 47.21 -12.71
N VAL A 37 -12.19 48.32 -12.07
CA VAL A 37 -12.53 48.32 -10.63
C VAL A 37 -13.74 47.43 -10.35
N LEU A 38 -14.78 47.48 -11.18
CA LEU A 38 -15.96 46.63 -11.04
C LEU A 38 -15.63 45.14 -11.24
N ILE A 39 -14.86 44.79 -12.27
CA ILE A 39 -14.41 43.42 -12.51
C ILE A 39 -13.50 42.93 -11.37
N GLY A 40 -12.61 43.79 -10.88
CA GLY A 40 -11.76 43.51 -9.72
C GLY A 40 -12.60 43.24 -8.45
N GLY A 41 -13.61 44.08 -8.19
CA GLY A 41 -14.55 43.90 -7.09
C GLY A 41 -15.36 42.61 -7.20
N LEU A 42 -15.89 42.29 -8.40
CA LEU A 42 -16.61 41.03 -8.65
C LEU A 42 -15.70 39.81 -8.46
N ARG A 43 -14.45 39.86 -8.93
CA ARG A 43 -13.46 38.79 -8.69
C ARG A 43 -13.14 38.63 -7.22
N ALA A 44 -13.03 39.71 -6.47
CA ALA A 44 -12.80 39.67 -5.03
C ALA A 44 -13.99 39.04 -4.29
N VAL A 45 -15.22 39.42 -4.63
CA VAL A 45 -16.45 38.84 -4.06
C VAL A 45 -16.57 37.35 -4.39
N ASN A 46 -16.30 36.94 -5.65
CA ASN A 46 -16.29 35.53 -6.01
C ASN A 46 -15.21 34.74 -5.26
N ARG A 47 -14.00 35.29 -5.09
CA ARG A 47 -12.97 34.68 -4.25
C ARG A 47 -13.41 34.54 -2.79
N VAL A 48 -14.08 35.54 -2.23
CA VAL A 48 -14.64 35.44 -0.89
C VAL A 48 -15.66 34.31 -0.85
N ALA A 49 -16.62 34.28 -1.77
CA ALA A 49 -17.65 33.24 -1.84
C ALA A 49 -17.04 31.82 -1.97
N ASP A 50 -16.00 31.66 -2.78
CA ASP A 50 -15.28 30.39 -2.97
C ASP A 50 -14.48 29.97 -1.73
N ASN A 51 -14.02 30.93 -0.92
CA ASN A 51 -13.22 30.74 0.29
C ASN A 51 -14.02 30.80 1.61
N LEU A 52 -15.35 30.74 1.56
CA LEU A 52 -16.17 30.69 2.79
C LEU A 52 -16.23 29.29 3.42
N ASN A 53 -15.65 28.27 2.79
CA ASN A 53 -15.73 26.89 3.28
C ASN A 53 -15.07 26.71 4.65
N ALA A 54 -13.87 27.25 4.87
CA ALA A 54 -13.24 27.28 6.19
C ALA A 54 -14.10 28.00 7.23
N GLN A 55 -14.73 29.11 6.85
CA GLN A 55 -15.59 29.87 7.77
C GLN A 55 -16.85 29.11 8.15
N VAL A 56 -17.48 28.40 7.20
CA VAL A 56 -18.65 27.56 7.49
C VAL A 56 -18.29 26.46 8.50
N ILE A 57 -17.16 25.78 8.32
CA ILE A 57 -16.70 24.73 9.25
C ILE A 57 -16.36 25.32 10.62
N SER A 58 -15.65 26.46 10.66
CA SER A 58 -15.31 27.16 11.90
C SER A 58 -16.56 27.61 12.64
N ALA A 59 -17.53 28.24 11.95
CA ALA A 59 -18.78 28.71 12.53
C ALA A 59 -19.64 27.55 13.06
N LEU A 60 -19.70 26.42 12.35
CA LEU A 60 -20.40 25.22 12.83
C LEU A 60 -19.70 24.59 14.05
N ALA A 61 -18.36 24.64 14.10
CA ALA A 61 -17.60 24.18 15.27
C ALA A 61 -17.85 25.08 16.49
N GLU A 62 -17.92 26.40 16.29
CA GLU A 62 -18.30 27.36 17.34
C GLU A 62 -19.77 27.17 17.77
N PHE A 63 -20.69 26.97 16.83
CA PHE A 63 -22.09 26.66 17.11
C PHE A 63 -22.25 25.37 17.93
N GLN A 64 -21.43 24.35 17.63
CA GLN A 64 -21.33 23.13 18.43
C GLN A 64 -20.80 23.43 19.85
N GLN A 65 -19.72 24.20 19.96
CA GLN A 65 -19.06 24.51 21.23
C GLN A 65 -19.95 25.32 22.17
N GLN A 66 -20.73 26.25 21.63
CA GLN A 66 -21.71 27.05 22.38
C GLN A 66 -23.03 26.31 22.64
N GLU A 67 -23.14 25.05 22.21
CA GLU A 67 -24.33 24.22 22.34
C GLU A 67 -25.63 24.81 21.75
N LEU A 68 -25.50 25.67 20.73
CA LEU A 68 -26.63 26.44 20.19
C LEU A 68 -27.70 25.56 19.52
N TYR A 69 -27.34 24.34 19.11
CA TYR A 69 -28.29 23.33 18.61
C TYR A 69 -29.40 22.99 19.61
N LYS A 70 -29.18 23.17 20.91
CA LYS A 70 -30.21 22.96 21.95
C LYS A 70 -31.38 23.94 21.82
N HIS A 71 -31.14 25.15 21.30
CA HIS A 71 -32.22 26.11 21.03
C HIS A 71 -33.15 25.68 19.90
N PHE A 72 -32.70 24.75 19.05
CA PHE A 72 -33.50 24.13 17.99
C PHE A 72 -34.18 22.83 18.46
N GLY A 73 -34.11 22.50 19.76
CA GLY A 73 -34.75 21.32 20.33
C GLY A 73 -33.97 20.01 20.15
N PHE A 74 -32.69 20.07 19.81
CA PHE A 74 -31.83 18.89 19.68
C PHE A 74 -30.92 18.73 20.91
N ASP A 75 -30.84 17.50 21.45
CA ASP A 75 -29.94 17.20 22.57
C ASP A 75 -28.48 17.00 22.14
N ARG A 76 -28.26 16.61 20.88
CA ARG A 76 -26.93 16.36 20.32
C ARG A 76 -26.75 17.14 19.03
N PHE A 77 -25.58 17.74 18.86
CA PHE A 77 -25.23 18.46 17.63
C PHE A 77 -25.31 17.57 16.39
N ALA A 78 -24.94 16.31 16.52
CA ALA A 78 -25.04 15.32 15.45
C ALA A 78 -26.49 15.15 14.93
N ASP A 79 -27.48 15.21 15.84
CA ASP A 79 -28.89 15.04 15.48
C ASP A 79 -29.41 16.30 14.79
N PHE A 80 -28.98 17.49 15.25
CA PHE A 80 -29.24 18.76 14.56
C PHE A 80 -28.73 18.73 13.11
N LEU A 81 -27.50 18.25 12.89
CA LEU A 81 -26.92 18.24 11.54
C LEU A 81 -27.66 17.35 10.54
N ASP A 82 -28.23 16.24 10.99
CA ASP A 82 -28.91 15.26 10.13
C ASP A 82 -30.42 15.51 9.99
N GLN A 83 -31.06 16.13 10.98
CA GLN A 83 -32.53 16.22 11.05
C GLN A 83 -33.08 17.64 10.93
N SER A 84 -32.29 18.68 11.23
CA SER A 84 -32.73 20.07 11.16
C SER A 84 -32.81 20.56 9.72
N GLU A 85 -33.91 21.22 9.35
CA GLU A 85 -34.02 21.95 8.07
C GLU A 85 -33.03 23.12 7.96
N TYR A 86 -32.53 23.62 9.09
CA TYR A 86 -31.57 24.71 9.17
C TYR A 86 -30.11 24.24 9.09
N SER A 87 -29.88 22.92 9.01
CA SER A 87 -28.52 22.40 8.89
C SER A 87 -27.97 22.65 7.49
N PRO A 88 -26.78 23.30 7.35
CA PRO A 88 -26.17 23.53 6.04
C PRO A 88 -25.54 22.26 5.44
N MET A 89 -25.34 21.21 6.25
CA MET A 89 -24.73 19.95 5.79
C MET A 89 -25.01 18.78 6.74
N SER A 90 -25.00 17.55 6.22
CA SER A 90 -25.14 16.35 7.06
C SER A 90 -24.00 16.20 8.08
N LYS A 91 -24.26 15.46 9.16
CA LYS A 91 -23.28 15.06 10.16
C LYS A 91 -22.03 14.45 9.54
N SER A 92 -22.23 13.53 8.59
CA SER A 92 -21.14 12.83 7.92
C SER A 92 -20.26 13.78 7.09
N ALA A 93 -20.85 14.81 6.49
CA ALA A 93 -20.12 15.80 5.71
C ALA A 93 -19.33 16.72 6.64
N PHE A 94 -19.96 17.20 7.72
CA PHE A 94 -19.32 18.07 8.70
C PHE A 94 -18.08 17.44 9.32
N TYR A 95 -18.19 16.24 9.91
CA TYR A 95 -17.03 15.62 10.58
C TYR A 95 -15.89 15.29 9.62
N ARG A 96 -16.20 14.89 8.38
CA ARG A 96 -15.18 14.67 7.34
C ARG A 96 -14.46 15.97 6.97
N GLN A 97 -15.19 17.07 6.87
CA GLN A 97 -14.61 18.38 6.53
C GLN A 97 -13.87 18.99 7.72
N LYS A 98 -14.39 18.82 8.94
CA LYS A 98 -13.77 19.30 10.18
C LYS A 98 -12.42 18.65 10.43
N GLU A 99 -12.31 17.33 10.28
CA GLU A 99 -11.05 16.59 10.42
C GLU A 99 -9.98 17.14 9.46
N LEU A 100 -10.35 17.35 8.19
CA LEU A 100 -9.44 17.95 7.21
C LEU A 100 -9.07 19.40 7.58
N TYR A 101 -10.05 20.22 7.94
CA TYR A 101 -9.84 21.60 8.34
C TYR A 101 -8.88 21.73 9.53
N GLU A 102 -9.04 20.88 10.55
CA GLU A 102 -8.16 20.86 11.73
C GLU A 102 -6.74 20.41 11.39
N SER A 103 -6.58 19.49 10.43
CA SER A 103 -5.26 19.00 10.00
C SER A 103 -4.51 19.97 9.07
N GLU A 104 -5.22 20.66 8.18
CA GLU A 104 -4.64 21.52 7.15
C GLU A 104 -4.53 22.99 7.61
N GLY A 105 -5.43 23.43 8.49
CA GLY A 105 -5.62 24.84 8.82
C GLY A 105 -6.43 25.59 7.75
N GLY A 106 -7.03 26.71 8.14
CA GLY A 106 -8.05 27.38 7.32
C GLY A 106 -7.60 27.85 5.94
N GLN A 107 -6.41 28.45 5.82
CA GLN A 107 -5.92 28.97 4.53
C GLN A 107 -5.60 27.86 3.51
N ILE A 108 -4.97 26.77 3.97
CA ILE A 108 -4.67 25.61 3.11
C ILE A 108 -5.98 24.91 2.73
N TYR A 109 -6.91 24.77 3.69
CA TYR A 109 -8.23 24.19 3.46
C TYR A 109 -9.01 24.90 2.35
N ASP A 110 -9.05 26.24 2.38
CA ASP A 110 -9.68 27.04 1.34
C ASP A 110 -8.93 26.95 0.01
N THR A 111 -7.60 26.97 0.04
CA THR A 111 -6.76 26.84 -1.16
C THR A 111 -7.05 25.51 -1.87
N PHE A 112 -7.10 24.40 -1.14
CA PHE A 112 -7.40 23.08 -1.69
C PHE A 112 -8.85 22.95 -2.18
N ASN A 113 -9.81 23.58 -1.50
CA ASN A 113 -11.19 23.65 -1.99
C ASN A 113 -11.28 24.46 -3.29
N SER A 114 -10.60 25.60 -3.38
CA SER A 114 -10.57 26.45 -4.58
C SER A 114 -9.92 25.73 -5.77
N ALA A 115 -8.87 24.93 -5.52
CA ALA A 115 -8.22 24.05 -6.49
C ALA A 115 -9.04 22.79 -6.82
N ARG A 116 -10.20 22.60 -6.17
CA ARG A 116 -11.11 21.45 -6.34
C ARG A 116 -10.39 20.11 -6.16
N ILE A 117 -9.54 20.02 -5.15
CA ILE A 117 -8.84 18.77 -4.82
C ILE A 117 -9.80 17.83 -4.09
N PRO A 118 -9.96 16.57 -4.54
CA PRO A 118 -10.83 15.61 -3.87
C PRO A 118 -10.45 15.37 -2.40
N ILE A 119 -11.45 15.24 -1.52
CA ILE A 119 -11.29 14.93 -0.10
C ILE A 119 -10.44 13.67 0.13
N SER A 120 -10.62 12.63 -0.68
CA SER A 120 -9.84 11.39 -0.59
C SER A 120 -8.34 11.61 -0.81
N THR A 121 -7.99 12.51 -1.74
CA THR A 121 -6.60 12.85 -2.05
C THR A 121 -5.99 13.65 -0.91
N ARG A 122 -6.73 14.62 -0.37
CA ARG A 122 -6.30 15.43 0.78
C ARG A 122 -6.04 14.59 2.02
N ARG A 123 -6.96 13.66 2.34
CA ARG A 123 -6.77 12.71 3.44
C ARG A 123 -5.53 11.85 3.27
N LEU A 124 -5.23 11.42 2.04
CA LEU A 124 -4.03 10.64 1.77
C LEU A 124 -2.75 11.41 2.12
N LEU A 125 -2.70 12.73 1.84
CA LEU A 125 -1.57 13.58 2.22
C LEU A 125 -1.41 13.66 3.75
N VAL A 126 -2.52 13.86 4.46
CA VAL A 126 -2.54 13.93 5.94
C VAL A 126 -2.07 12.61 6.54
N GLU A 127 -2.64 11.49 6.11
CA GLU A 127 -2.24 10.17 6.59
C GLU A 127 -0.81 9.78 6.16
N GLY A 128 -0.34 10.30 5.02
CA GLY A 128 1.04 10.18 4.54
C GLY A 128 2.03 11.08 5.30
N SER A 129 1.56 11.87 6.27
CA SER A 129 2.35 12.87 6.99
C SER A 129 3.10 13.84 6.06
N THR A 130 2.52 14.14 4.90
CA THR A 130 3.09 15.11 3.96
C THR A 130 3.06 16.49 4.60
N LYS A 131 4.22 17.14 4.71
CA LYS A 131 4.32 18.51 5.23
C LYS A 131 3.68 19.47 4.24
N ILE A 132 2.69 20.25 4.70
CA ILE A 132 2.01 21.28 3.90
C ILE A 132 2.14 22.60 4.65
N GLU A 133 2.81 23.57 4.04
CA GLU A 133 3.06 24.88 4.65
C GLU A 133 2.80 26.00 3.64
N LEU A 134 2.37 27.15 4.12
CA LEU A 134 2.18 28.35 3.31
C LEU A 134 3.26 29.36 3.67
N ASP A 135 4.09 29.70 2.70
CA ASP A 135 5.17 30.69 2.81
C ASP A 135 4.85 31.89 1.90
N GLY A 136 4.16 32.88 2.44
CA GLY A 136 3.72 34.05 1.70
C GLY A 136 2.73 33.70 0.57
N ASN A 137 3.17 33.77 -0.69
CA ASN A 137 2.39 33.43 -1.87
C ASN A 137 2.76 32.05 -2.46
N GLU A 138 3.64 31.30 -1.78
CA GLU A 138 4.01 29.94 -2.18
C GLU A 138 3.40 28.94 -1.21
N LEU A 139 2.85 27.85 -1.78
CA LEU A 139 2.43 26.68 -1.05
C LEU A 139 3.53 25.61 -1.19
N ILE A 140 3.99 25.10 -0.07
CA ILE A 140 5.03 24.07 0.01
C ILE A 140 4.35 22.75 0.36
N ILE A 141 4.43 21.76 -0.53
CA ILE A 141 3.82 20.43 -0.35
C ILE A 141 4.89 19.36 -0.53
N GLY A 142 5.21 18.63 0.54
CA GLY A 142 6.22 17.56 0.47
C GLY A 142 7.64 18.06 0.10
N GLY A 143 7.91 19.36 0.25
CA GLY A 143 9.16 20.01 -0.13
C GLY A 143 9.14 20.69 -1.51
N GLU A 144 8.11 20.43 -2.33
CA GLU A 144 7.92 21.11 -3.61
C GLU A 144 7.13 22.42 -3.43
N ARG A 145 7.47 23.43 -4.22
CA ARG A 145 6.86 24.77 -4.13
C ARG A 145 5.97 25.05 -5.33
N VAL A 146 4.80 25.58 -5.06
CA VAL A 146 3.85 26.02 -6.09
C VAL A 146 3.25 27.36 -5.71
N GLU A 147 2.96 28.20 -6.69
CA GLU A 147 2.31 29.48 -6.43
C GLU A 147 0.87 29.26 -5.93
N ALA A 148 0.53 29.80 -4.76
CA ALA A 148 -0.79 29.66 -4.13
C ALA A 148 -1.93 30.27 -4.99
N SER A 149 -1.57 31.18 -5.90
CA SER A 149 -2.51 31.81 -6.83
C SER A 149 -2.90 30.93 -8.03
N ASN A 150 -2.18 29.82 -8.25
CA ASN A 150 -2.34 28.95 -9.41
C ASN A 150 -3.02 27.61 -9.04
N PRO A 151 -4.36 27.54 -9.00
CA PRO A 151 -5.09 26.35 -8.57
C PRO A 151 -4.86 25.13 -9.46
N THR A 152 -4.56 25.31 -10.74
CA THR A 152 -4.26 24.19 -11.65
C THR A 152 -2.94 23.53 -11.26
N ALA A 153 -1.88 24.33 -11.08
CA ALA A 153 -0.58 23.81 -10.68
C ALA A 153 -0.62 23.14 -9.30
N ILE A 154 -1.37 23.72 -8.35
CA ILE A 154 -1.57 23.12 -7.01
C ILE A 154 -2.24 21.76 -7.15
N LYS A 155 -3.29 21.67 -7.97
CA LYS A 155 -4.01 20.42 -8.18
C LYS A 155 -3.12 19.35 -8.81
N ASP A 156 -2.36 19.70 -9.83
CA ASP A 156 -1.48 18.75 -10.53
C ASP A 156 -0.39 18.22 -9.60
N LEU A 157 0.23 19.11 -8.80
CA LEU A 157 1.23 18.73 -7.79
C LEU A 157 0.64 17.82 -6.70
N VAL A 158 -0.54 18.14 -6.19
CA VAL A 158 -1.18 17.31 -5.16
C VAL A 158 -1.55 15.93 -5.71
N LEU A 159 -1.96 15.86 -6.97
CA LEU A 159 -2.28 14.57 -7.60
C LEU A 159 -1.03 13.72 -7.82
N SER A 160 0.10 14.31 -8.26
CA SER A 160 1.35 13.55 -8.42
C SER A 160 1.85 13.00 -7.08
N ILE A 161 1.91 13.84 -6.04
CA ILE A 161 2.32 13.41 -4.69
C ILE A 161 1.39 12.30 -4.17
N ALA A 162 0.08 12.41 -4.41
CA ALA A 162 -0.88 11.40 -3.99
C ALA A 162 -0.72 10.07 -4.76
N GLU A 163 -0.31 10.09 -6.02
CA GLU A 163 0.02 8.88 -6.78
C GLU A 163 1.28 8.20 -6.22
N ASP A 164 2.31 8.98 -5.90
CA ASP A 164 3.55 8.48 -5.29
C ASP A 164 3.28 7.84 -3.92
N LEU A 165 2.48 8.51 -3.06
CA LEU A 165 2.07 7.96 -1.76
C LEU A 165 1.28 6.65 -1.89
N LYS A 166 0.41 6.53 -2.90
CA LYS A 166 -0.31 5.27 -3.16
C LYS A 166 0.65 4.16 -3.57
N ALA A 167 1.59 4.47 -4.47
CA ALA A 167 2.60 3.53 -4.92
C ALA A 167 3.46 3.05 -3.74
N GLU A 168 3.96 3.97 -2.91
CA GLU A 168 4.77 3.68 -1.73
C GLU A 168 4.00 2.81 -0.71
N ARG A 169 2.74 3.15 -0.39
CA ARG A 169 1.91 2.32 0.49
C ARG A 169 1.70 0.91 -0.05
N SER A 170 1.47 0.77 -1.35
CA SER A 170 1.30 -0.54 -1.97
C SER A 170 2.58 -1.37 -1.90
N ALA A 171 3.75 -0.74 -2.06
CA ALA A 171 5.04 -1.38 -1.94
C ALA A 171 5.33 -1.78 -0.49
N SER A 172 5.07 -0.90 0.47
CA SER A 172 5.21 -1.15 1.90
C SER A 172 4.31 -2.29 2.38
N ALA A 173 3.05 -2.33 1.95
CA ALA A 173 2.13 -3.44 2.27
C ALA A 173 2.64 -4.80 1.74
N LYS A 174 3.20 -4.83 0.52
CA LYS A 174 3.83 -6.05 -0.03
C LYS A 174 5.07 -6.47 0.76
N GLN A 175 5.90 -5.50 1.16
CA GLN A 175 7.08 -5.77 1.99
C GLN A 175 6.70 -6.30 3.37
N GLN A 176 5.70 -5.70 4.02
CA GLN A 176 5.20 -6.13 5.32
C GLN A 176 4.70 -7.58 5.28
N LYS A 177 3.91 -7.93 4.25
CA LYS A 177 3.47 -9.32 4.04
C LYS A 177 4.66 -10.27 3.86
N LYS A 178 5.68 -9.87 3.09
CA LYS A 178 6.91 -10.68 2.91
C LYS A 178 7.68 -10.84 4.22
N ILE A 179 7.72 -9.82 5.07
CA ILE A 179 8.35 -9.89 6.40
C ILE A 179 7.59 -10.87 7.29
N GLU A 180 6.26 -10.84 7.29
CA GLU A 180 5.42 -11.79 8.04
C GLU A 180 5.62 -13.23 7.55
N ASP A 181 5.63 -13.46 6.24
CA ASP A 181 5.91 -14.78 5.66
C ASP A 181 7.31 -15.28 6.03
N LEU A 182 8.32 -14.40 6.02
CA LEU A 182 9.69 -14.75 6.42
C LEU A 182 9.79 -15.04 7.91
N LYS A 183 9.12 -14.27 8.77
CA LYS A 183 9.05 -14.54 10.22
C LYS A 183 8.43 -15.92 10.48
N ALA A 184 7.29 -16.22 9.85
CA ALA A 184 6.65 -17.52 9.97
C ALA A 184 7.58 -18.67 9.53
N ARG A 185 8.38 -18.47 8.48
CA ARG A 185 9.40 -19.46 8.05
C ARG A 185 10.53 -19.62 9.05
N VAL A 186 11.01 -18.52 9.63
CA VAL A 186 12.06 -18.55 10.67
C VAL A 186 11.55 -19.24 11.93
N ASP A 187 10.34 -18.93 12.38
CA ASP A 187 9.72 -19.55 13.55
C ASP A 187 9.52 -21.05 13.33
N LYS A 188 9.08 -21.45 12.12
CA LYS A 188 9.00 -22.87 11.75
C LYS A 188 10.37 -23.55 11.76
N GLY A 189 11.37 -22.94 11.12
CA GLY A 189 12.72 -23.50 11.05
C GLY A 189 13.43 -23.58 12.40
N THR A 190 13.15 -22.65 13.31
CA THR A 190 13.67 -22.69 14.69
C THR A 190 13.00 -23.79 15.50
N ALA A 191 11.69 -23.97 15.37
CA ALA A 191 10.99 -25.10 15.99
C ALA A 191 11.51 -26.46 15.50
N GLU A 192 11.73 -26.61 14.19
CA GLU A 192 12.33 -27.81 13.60
C GLU A 192 13.78 -28.04 14.12
N ASN A 193 14.58 -26.98 14.26
CA ASN A 193 15.94 -27.07 14.79
C ASN A 193 15.94 -27.49 16.28
N ASP A 194 15.05 -26.92 17.08
CA ASP A 194 14.90 -27.28 18.49
C ASP A 194 14.43 -28.73 18.66
N GLU A 195 13.53 -29.20 17.79
CA GLU A 195 13.11 -30.60 17.74
C GLU A 195 14.28 -31.53 17.37
N LEU A 196 15.04 -31.18 16.34
CA LEU A 196 16.24 -31.93 15.95
C LEU A 196 17.29 -31.97 17.08
N ARG A 197 17.49 -30.86 17.79
CA ARG A 197 18.38 -30.80 18.96
C ARG A 197 17.91 -31.71 20.08
N ARG A 198 16.62 -31.67 20.42
CA ARG A 198 16.04 -32.59 21.41
C ARG A 198 16.18 -34.05 21.00
N ASN A 199 16.00 -34.35 19.71
CA ASN A 199 16.19 -35.70 19.19
C ASN A 199 17.67 -36.13 19.26
N ILE A 200 18.62 -35.24 18.96
CA ILE A 200 20.06 -35.50 19.12
C ILE A 200 20.44 -35.70 20.59
N ASP A 201 19.93 -34.88 21.51
CA ASP A 201 20.20 -35.00 22.94
C ASP A 201 19.60 -36.30 23.50
N ALA A 202 18.37 -36.64 23.12
CA ALA A 202 17.74 -37.92 23.47
C ALA A 202 18.51 -39.12 22.90
N MET A 203 19.11 -38.99 21.71
CA MET A 203 20.02 -39.99 21.17
C MET A 203 21.36 -40.02 21.91
N ASN A 204 21.83 -38.93 22.50
CA ASN A 204 23.11 -38.90 23.22
C ASN A 204 23.03 -39.53 24.62
N ASP A 205 21.86 -39.47 25.27
CA ASP A 205 21.57 -40.09 26.58
C ASP A 205 21.31 -41.60 26.50
N GLN A 206 21.27 -42.16 25.29
CA GLN A 206 21.10 -43.58 25.04
C GLN A 206 22.39 -44.39 25.28
N SER A 207 22.21 -45.67 25.65
CA SER A 207 23.29 -46.65 25.76
C SER A 207 24.17 -46.63 24.50
N PRO A 208 25.50 -46.89 24.58
CA PRO A 208 26.36 -47.00 23.40
C PRO A 208 25.78 -47.92 22.29
N TYR A 209 25.03 -48.96 22.69
CA TYR A 209 24.31 -49.84 21.78
C TYR A 209 23.14 -49.12 21.07
N GLU A 210 22.28 -48.43 21.82
CA GLU A 210 21.11 -47.71 21.31
C GLU A 210 21.52 -46.57 20.36
N ARG A 211 22.63 -45.88 20.67
CA ARG A 211 23.25 -44.90 19.77
C ARG A 211 23.71 -45.50 18.45
N ALA A 212 24.39 -46.65 18.51
CA ALA A 212 24.83 -47.36 17.31
C ALA A 212 23.64 -47.83 16.47
N PHE A 213 22.62 -48.38 17.13
CA PHE A 213 21.40 -48.86 16.49
C PHE A 213 20.62 -47.73 15.80
N SER A 214 20.44 -46.59 16.47
CA SER A 214 19.73 -45.42 15.89
C SER A 214 20.46 -44.82 14.68
N ARG A 215 21.80 -44.80 14.69
CA ARG A 215 22.60 -44.40 13.52
C ARG A 215 22.41 -45.36 12.35
N THR A 216 22.37 -46.66 12.62
CA THR A 216 22.10 -47.67 11.58
C THR A 216 20.71 -47.50 10.98
N VAL A 217 19.68 -47.28 11.80
CA VAL A 217 18.31 -47.02 11.31
C VAL A 217 18.25 -45.76 10.46
N SER A 218 18.87 -44.66 10.92
CA SER A 218 18.94 -43.41 10.16
C SER A 218 19.67 -43.57 8.82
N ALA A 219 20.77 -44.33 8.80
CA ALA A 219 21.51 -44.64 7.58
C ALA A 219 20.66 -45.45 6.61
N LEU A 220 19.94 -46.47 7.08
CA LEU A 220 19.03 -47.27 6.26
C LEU A 220 17.91 -46.43 5.63
N ILE A 221 17.27 -45.56 6.40
CA ILE A 221 16.22 -44.64 5.90
C ILE A 221 16.78 -43.74 4.78
N ARG A 222 17.98 -43.19 4.99
CA ARG A 222 18.63 -42.36 3.98
C ARG A 222 18.99 -43.18 2.73
N THR A 223 19.52 -44.39 2.89
CA THR A 223 19.82 -45.29 1.77
C THR A 223 18.56 -45.64 0.98
N THR A 224 17.41 -45.86 1.64
CA THR A 224 16.14 -46.10 0.93
C THR A 224 15.68 -44.87 0.13
N ALA A 225 15.77 -43.67 0.69
CA ALA A 225 15.41 -42.44 -0.02
C ALA A 225 16.34 -42.15 -1.21
N GLU A 226 17.64 -42.39 -1.05
CA GLU A 226 18.61 -42.26 -2.14
C GLU A 226 18.38 -43.35 -3.20
N ALA A 227 18.08 -44.59 -2.80
CA ALA A 227 17.75 -45.67 -3.72
C ALA A 227 16.51 -45.33 -4.56
N ASP A 228 15.47 -44.74 -3.97
CA ASP A 228 14.27 -44.33 -4.70
C ASP A 228 14.54 -43.33 -5.82
N SER A 229 15.53 -42.46 -5.62
CA SER A 229 15.96 -41.47 -6.59
C SER A 229 16.82 -42.02 -7.74
N LEU A 230 17.28 -43.28 -7.65
CA LEU A 230 18.08 -43.92 -8.71
C LEU A 230 17.24 -44.28 -9.94
N SER A 231 17.89 -44.35 -11.09
CA SER A 231 17.26 -44.81 -12.33
C SER A 231 16.91 -46.31 -12.25
N LYS A 232 15.92 -46.76 -13.06
CA LYS A 232 15.51 -48.19 -13.11
C LYS A 232 16.68 -49.13 -13.44
N THR A 233 17.60 -48.69 -14.31
CA THR A 233 18.79 -49.48 -14.70
C THR A 233 19.77 -49.62 -13.53
N GLU A 234 20.03 -48.56 -12.78
CA GLU A 234 20.92 -48.58 -11.62
C GLU A 234 20.34 -49.45 -10.49
N LYS A 235 19.03 -49.31 -10.22
CA LYS A 235 18.31 -50.15 -9.26
C LYS A 235 18.51 -51.64 -9.57
N ARG A 236 18.31 -52.04 -10.83
CA ARG A 236 18.51 -53.44 -11.26
C ARG A 236 19.95 -53.92 -11.11
N SER A 237 20.93 -53.08 -11.45
CA SER A 237 22.34 -53.47 -11.36
C SER A 237 22.85 -53.63 -9.92
N ARG A 238 22.22 -52.96 -8.95
CA ARG A 238 22.70 -52.91 -7.56
C ARG A 238 21.85 -53.69 -6.56
N ALA A 239 20.56 -53.90 -6.87
CA ALA A 239 19.60 -54.51 -5.94
C ALA A 239 20.08 -55.84 -5.37
N ALA A 240 20.63 -56.72 -6.23
CA ALA A 240 21.13 -58.02 -5.84
C ALA A 240 22.19 -57.95 -4.74
N ASP A 241 23.25 -57.19 -5.00
CA ASP A 241 24.42 -57.13 -4.12
C ASP A 241 24.12 -56.32 -2.86
N ASP A 242 23.40 -55.20 -2.99
CA ASP A 242 23.01 -54.37 -1.85
C ASP A 242 22.09 -55.15 -0.88
N LEU A 243 21.11 -55.93 -1.40
CA LEU A 243 20.23 -56.76 -0.56
C LEU A 243 20.96 -57.93 0.10
N ARG A 244 21.91 -58.59 -0.59
CA ARG A 244 22.75 -59.63 0.02
C ARG A 244 23.58 -59.09 1.18
N ILE A 245 24.14 -57.90 1.04
CA ILE A 245 24.91 -57.24 2.11
C ILE A 245 24.00 -56.97 3.32
N LEU A 246 22.80 -56.41 3.09
CA LEU A 246 21.83 -56.13 4.15
C LEU A 246 21.35 -57.40 4.86
N ALA A 247 21.06 -58.46 4.10
CA ALA A 247 20.68 -59.77 4.66
C ALA A 247 21.81 -60.34 5.54
N GLY A 248 23.06 -60.27 5.08
CA GLY A 248 24.22 -60.72 5.85
C GLY A 248 24.39 -59.97 7.18
N GLN A 249 24.14 -58.65 7.21
CA GLN A 249 24.17 -57.88 8.45
C GLN A 249 23.01 -58.22 9.38
N TRP A 250 21.82 -58.51 8.83
CA TRP A 250 20.66 -58.93 9.60
C TRP A 250 20.93 -60.24 10.35
N PHE A 251 21.47 -61.26 9.68
CA PHE A 251 21.82 -62.54 10.33
C PHE A 251 22.84 -62.37 11.46
N ARG A 252 23.89 -61.57 11.24
CA ARG A 252 24.90 -61.28 12.28
C ARG A 252 24.31 -60.56 13.47
N LEU A 253 23.45 -59.58 13.24
CA LEU A 253 22.77 -58.83 14.31
C LEU A 253 21.82 -59.73 15.10
N ARG A 254 21.05 -60.58 14.41
CA ARG A 254 20.15 -61.58 15.01
C ARG A 254 20.92 -62.50 15.96
N ASP A 255 22.02 -63.08 15.49
CA ASP A 255 22.84 -64.01 16.27
C ASP A 255 23.44 -63.31 17.49
N ALA A 256 23.93 -62.07 17.33
CA ALA A 256 24.46 -61.26 18.42
C ALA A 256 23.41 -60.88 19.49
N LEU A 257 22.14 -60.76 19.09
CA LEU A 257 21.00 -60.50 19.98
C LEU A 257 20.39 -61.78 20.58
N GLY A 258 20.90 -62.96 20.21
CA GLY A 258 20.40 -64.24 20.72
C GLY A 258 18.98 -64.58 20.27
N VAL A 259 18.52 -64.02 19.15
CA VAL A 259 17.16 -64.26 18.64
C VAL A 259 17.14 -65.52 17.77
N ASN A 260 16.63 -66.61 18.33
CA ASN A 260 16.40 -67.86 17.58
C ASN A 260 15.04 -67.81 16.87
N VAL A 261 15.00 -67.24 15.66
CA VAL A 261 13.88 -67.43 14.75
C VAL A 261 14.22 -68.60 13.83
N GLU A 262 13.47 -69.70 13.94
CA GLU A 262 13.47 -70.77 12.94
C GLU A 262 12.84 -70.23 11.66
N PHE A 263 13.65 -69.74 10.74
CA PHE A 263 13.23 -69.72 9.34
C PHE A 263 13.26 -71.17 8.86
N ALA A 264 12.13 -71.66 8.33
CA ALA A 264 12.12 -72.93 7.61
C ALA A 264 13.31 -72.91 6.63
N PRO A 265 14.29 -73.84 6.73
CA PRO A 265 15.58 -73.72 6.03
C PRO A 265 15.49 -73.78 4.51
N GLU A 266 14.28 -73.98 3.96
CA GLU A 266 14.03 -74.09 2.52
C GLU A 266 14.09 -72.74 1.79
N ALA A 267 14.27 -71.62 2.50
CA ALA A 267 14.27 -70.27 1.92
C ALA A 267 15.50 -69.42 2.30
N ALA A 268 16.64 -70.01 2.67
CA ALA A 268 17.85 -69.23 2.99
C ALA A 268 19.16 -69.89 2.58
N GLY A 269 19.13 -70.78 1.57
CA GLY A 269 20.32 -71.04 0.76
C GLY A 269 20.54 -69.89 -0.23
N ASP A 270 21.75 -69.76 -0.78
CA ASP A 270 22.07 -68.82 -1.87
C ASP A 270 20.94 -68.76 -2.92
N ASP A 271 20.30 -69.91 -3.19
CA ASP A 271 19.15 -70.10 -4.09
C ASP A 271 17.89 -69.25 -3.79
N PHE A 272 17.58 -68.90 -2.54
CA PHE A 272 16.37 -68.11 -2.24
C PHE A 272 16.58 -66.62 -2.47
N LEU A 273 17.70 -66.08 -1.97
CA LEU A 273 18.08 -64.70 -2.27
C LEU A 273 18.33 -64.56 -3.77
N ASP A 274 18.97 -65.54 -4.41
CA ASP A 274 19.21 -65.54 -5.85
C ASP A 274 17.91 -65.65 -6.66
N ARG A 275 16.91 -66.41 -6.20
CA ARG A 275 15.56 -66.43 -6.80
C ARG A 275 14.80 -65.13 -6.62
N ALA A 276 14.78 -64.56 -5.41
CA ALA A 276 14.11 -63.29 -5.15
C ALA A 276 14.77 -62.14 -5.93
N ILE A 277 16.09 -62.20 -6.13
CA ILE A 277 16.87 -61.29 -6.96
C ILE A 277 16.58 -61.52 -8.45
N ALA A 278 16.44 -62.76 -8.90
CA ALA A 278 16.09 -63.11 -10.28
C ALA A 278 14.66 -62.67 -10.64
N GLU A 279 13.67 -62.82 -9.76
CA GLU A 279 12.31 -62.30 -9.95
C GLU A 279 12.27 -60.77 -10.11
N ILE A 280 13.11 -60.05 -9.35
CA ILE A 280 13.25 -58.59 -9.48
C ILE A 280 13.96 -58.21 -10.80
N ALA A 281 14.85 -59.05 -11.31
CA ALA A 281 15.62 -58.83 -12.53
C ALA A 281 14.82 -59.18 -13.81
N ASP A 282 13.97 -60.22 -13.79
CA ASP A 282 13.19 -60.70 -14.94
C ASP A 282 11.89 -59.91 -15.19
N GLY A 283 11.49 -59.03 -14.28
CA GLY A 283 10.53 -57.97 -14.56
C GLY A 283 9.09 -58.44 -14.70
N ASP A 284 8.40 -58.52 -13.56
CA ASP A 284 6.97 -58.22 -13.51
C ASP A 284 6.70 -57.40 -12.23
N TRP A 285 7.00 -56.09 -12.32
CA TRP A 285 6.49 -55.12 -11.36
C TRP A 285 5.15 -54.68 -11.91
N GLY A 286 4.10 -55.43 -11.58
CA GLY A 286 2.74 -55.26 -12.10
C GLY A 286 2.43 -53.80 -12.44
N GLU A 287 2.22 -53.55 -13.72
CA GLU A 287 1.56 -52.35 -14.19
C GLU A 287 0.08 -52.48 -13.80
N ASP A 288 -0.28 -51.97 -12.63
CA ASP A 288 -1.66 -51.60 -12.34
C ASP A 288 -1.80 -50.08 -12.60
N GLU A 289 -2.74 -49.78 -13.51
CA GLU A 289 -3.23 -48.46 -13.92
C GLU A 289 -3.75 -47.58 -12.76
#